data_AF-A0A7X0PBR2-F1
#
_entry.id   AF-A0A7X0PBR2-F1
#
_cell.length_a   1.000
_cell.length_b   1.000
_cell.length_c   1.000
_cell.angle_alpha   90.00
_cell.angle_beta   90.00
_cell.angle_gamma   90.00
#
_symmetry.space_group_name_H-M   'P 1'
#
loop_
_entity.id
_entity.type
_entity.pdbx_description
1 polymer ?
#
loop_
_entity_poly.entity_id
_entity_poly.type
_entity_poly.pdbx_seq_one_letter_code
_entity_poly.pdbx_strand_id
1 'polypeptide(L)'
;MTELVYRLQLPNGRTRHRRLLREPSPLVPHEGDLSGAKTCVALATAILAQARVRPVPKSDTLEANDPDQVAALLSRCLPAHEVQVHGPQLLPDWGNICAGALRSNGLALLQLFERSGARWSLVVGLEWREVNGTPSPPLAMLLMDVHCSPVWGVGHNARFAPAGPLHPHPSGDNRLWQLRTLDGGLISVSPGALVTVRR
;
A
#
# COMPACT_ATOMS: atom_id res chain seq x y z
N MET A 1 -9.94 26.65 4.08
CA MET A 1 -9.21 26.29 2.84
C MET A 1 -7.74 26.26 3.23
N THR A 2 -7.14 25.07 3.38
CA THR A 2 -5.87 24.93 4.09
C THR A 2 -4.78 24.56 3.09
N GLU A 3 -3.84 25.48 2.86
CA GLU A 3 -2.65 25.27 2.05
C GLU A 3 -1.61 24.50 2.88
N LEU A 4 -1.09 23.39 2.37
CA LEU A 4 0.01 22.67 3.00
C LEU A 4 1.32 23.09 2.33
N VAL A 5 2.06 23.95 3.03
CA VAL A 5 3.42 24.37 2.66
C VAL A 5 4.39 23.51 3.47
N TYR A 6 5.15 22.62 2.82
CA TYR A 6 6.24 21.94 3.49
C TYR A 6 7.61 22.41 2.98
N ARG A 7 8.62 22.27 3.85
CA ARG A 7 10.01 22.61 3.61
C ARG A 7 10.76 21.35 3.21
N LEU A 8 11.29 21.32 1.98
CA LEU A 8 12.18 20.24 1.56
C LEU A 8 13.63 20.68 1.77
N GLN A 9 14.40 19.95 2.57
CA GLN A 9 15.83 20.23 2.76
C GLN A 9 16.62 19.48 1.68
N LEU A 10 17.26 20.24 0.80
CA LEU A 10 18.06 19.70 -0.29
C LEU A 10 19.45 19.26 0.21
N PRO A 11 20.16 18.37 -0.51
CA PRO A 11 21.50 17.90 -0.12
C PRO A 11 22.55 19.00 0.07
N ASN A 12 22.33 20.18 -0.51
CA ASN A 12 23.17 21.37 -0.35
C ASN A 12 22.77 22.25 0.85
N GLY A 13 21.91 21.75 1.74
CA GLY A 13 21.40 22.48 2.91
C GLY A 13 20.35 23.55 2.60
N ARG A 14 20.01 23.80 1.32
CA ARG A 14 18.99 24.79 0.95
C ARG A 14 17.59 24.23 1.18
N THR A 15 16.69 25.07 1.68
CA THR A 15 15.27 24.74 1.83
C THR A 15 14.49 25.23 0.63
N ARG A 16 13.70 24.37 -0.02
CA ARG A 16 12.80 24.75 -1.12
C ARG A 16 11.35 24.58 -0.68
N HIS A 17 10.56 25.61 -0.93
CA HIS A 17 9.10 25.57 -0.76
C HIS A 17 8.49 24.97 -2.02
N ARG A 18 7.69 23.91 -1.90
CA ARG A 18 6.95 23.34 -3.03
C ARG A 18 5.46 23.50 -2.77
N ARG A 19 4.75 24.11 -3.74
CA ARG A 19 3.30 24.26 -3.75
C ARG A 19 2.71 23.05 -4.46
N LEU A 20 1.83 22.30 -3.81
CA LEU A 20 1.10 21.21 -4.47
C LEU A 20 -0.28 21.73 -4.83
N LEU A 21 -0.54 21.79 -6.13
CA LEU A 21 -1.84 22.14 -6.67
C LEU A 21 -2.82 20.99 -6.42
N ARG A 22 -4.08 21.34 -6.17
CA ARG A 22 -5.21 20.41 -6.01
C ARG A 22 -5.54 19.76 -7.37
N GLU A 23 -4.89 18.66 -7.68
CA GLU A 23 -5.55 17.66 -8.53
C GLU A 23 -6.46 16.81 -7.63
N PRO A 24 -7.57 16.24 -8.12
CA PRO A 24 -8.34 15.27 -7.35
C PRO A 24 -7.49 14.01 -7.16
N SER A 25 -7.46 13.46 -5.94
CA SER A 25 -6.74 12.22 -5.65
C SER A 25 -7.15 11.13 -6.66
N PRO A 26 -6.22 10.37 -7.25
CA PRO A 26 -6.60 9.22 -8.07
C PRO A 26 -7.29 8.11 -7.24
N LEU A 27 -7.28 8.25 -5.91
CA LEU A 27 -7.85 7.31 -4.94
C LEU A 27 -9.23 7.75 -4.44
N VAL A 28 -10.12 8.19 -5.33
CA VAL A 28 -11.53 8.33 -4.92
C VAL A 28 -12.10 6.92 -4.75
N PRO A 29 -12.51 6.51 -3.53
CA PRO A 29 -13.08 5.18 -3.34
C PRO A 29 -14.31 4.98 -4.21
N HIS A 30 -14.47 3.80 -4.80
CA HIS A 30 -15.70 3.47 -5.48
C HIS A 30 -16.90 3.50 -4.52
N GLU A 31 -18.07 3.86 -5.03
CA GLU A 31 -19.31 3.86 -4.25
C GLU A 31 -19.56 2.46 -3.67
N GLY A 32 -19.62 2.36 -2.34
CA GLY A 32 -19.80 1.10 -1.61
C GLY A 32 -18.52 0.27 -1.41
N ASP A 33 -17.34 0.74 -1.84
CA ASP A 33 -16.05 0.05 -1.64
C ASP A 33 -15.42 0.41 -0.30
N LEU A 34 -16.07 -0.03 0.78
CA LEU A 34 -15.69 0.32 2.16
C LEU A 34 -14.26 -0.13 2.54
N SER A 35 -13.73 -1.19 1.92
CA SER A 35 -12.36 -1.66 2.19
C SER A 35 -11.31 -1.16 1.21
N GLY A 36 -11.71 -0.57 0.08
CA GLY A 36 -10.79 -0.15 -0.98
C GLY A 36 -10.37 -1.24 -1.95
N ALA A 37 -10.92 -2.46 -1.84
CA ALA A 37 -10.56 -3.60 -2.66
C ALA A 37 -10.82 -3.32 -4.15
N LYS A 38 -12.02 -2.82 -4.48
CA LYS A 38 -12.40 -2.53 -5.88
C LYS A 38 -11.52 -1.43 -6.45
N THR A 39 -11.23 -0.40 -5.65
CA THR A 39 -10.44 0.76 -6.04
C THR A 39 -9.00 0.35 -6.32
N CYS A 40 -8.42 -0.50 -5.46
CA CYS A 40 -7.08 -1.05 -5.65
C CYS A 40 -7.00 -1.94 -6.90
N VAL A 41 -7.99 -2.80 -7.14
CA VAL A 41 -8.03 -3.64 -8.35
C VAL A 41 -8.13 -2.77 -9.61
N ALA A 42 -9.03 -1.79 -9.62
CA ALA A 42 -9.20 -0.90 -10.77
C ALA A 42 -7.91 -0.12 -11.08
N LEU A 43 -7.24 0.41 -10.05
CA LEU A 43 -5.96 1.10 -10.19
C LEU A 43 -4.86 0.16 -10.69
N ALA A 44 -4.77 -1.04 -10.13
CA ALA A 44 -3.80 -2.05 -10.55
C ALA A 44 -3.98 -2.44 -12.03
N THR A 45 -5.21 -2.73 -12.44
CA THR A 45 -5.53 -3.04 -13.83
C THR A 45 -5.13 -1.89 -14.76
N ALA A 46 -5.45 -0.66 -14.39
CA ALA A 46 -5.10 0.50 -15.21
C ALA A 46 -3.59 0.71 -15.36
N ILE A 47 -2.83 0.54 -14.27
CA ILE A 47 -1.36 0.64 -14.29
C ILE A 47 -0.77 -0.41 -15.23
N LEU A 48 -1.16 -1.68 -15.10
CA LEU A 48 -0.59 -2.77 -15.90
C LEU A 48 -1.05 -2.77 -17.36
N ALA A 49 -2.29 -2.36 -17.61
CA ALA A 49 -2.84 -2.23 -18.95
C ALA A 49 -2.48 -0.90 -19.64
N GLN A 50 -1.81 0.02 -18.93
CA GLN A 50 -1.58 1.41 -19.37
C GLN A 50 -2.86 2.09 -19.88
N ALA A 51 -4.00 1.75 -19.28
CA ALA A 51 -5.32 2.11 -19.77
C ALA A 51 -5.98 3.14 -18.85
N ARG A 52 -6.96 3.88 -19.38
CA ARG A 52 -7.83 4.72 -18.54
C ARG A 52 -8.74 3.83 -17.71
N VAL A 53 -8.77 4.05 -16.40
CA VAL A 53 -9.59 3.28 -15.46
C VAL A 53 -11.07 3.58 -15.70
N ARG A 54 -11.91 2.54 -15.77
CA ARG A 54 -13.36 2.66 -15.57
C ARG A 54 -13.74 1.89 -14.30
N PRO A 55 -14.78 2.31 -13.57
CA PRO A 55 -15.24 1.58 -12.38
C PRO A 55 -15.52 0.11 -12.70
N VAL A 56 -15.10 -0.80 -11.81
CA VAL A 56 -15.47 -2.22 -11.90
C VAL A 56 -17.00 -2.34 -11.73
N PRO A 57 -17.70 -3.09 -12.60
CA PRO A 57 -19.15 -3.23 -12.53
C PRO A 57 -19.63 -3.65 -11.13
N LYS A 58 -20.73 -3.05 -10.65
CA LYS A 58 -21.32 -3.35 -9.33
C LYS A 58 -21.68 -4.83 -9.14
N SER A 59 -21.87 -5.59 -10.22
CA SER A 59 -22.24 -7.01 -10.19
C SER A 59 -21.13 -7.93 -9.64
N ASP A 60 -19.88 -7.47 -9.62
CA ASP A 60 -18.82 -8.17 -8.91
C ASP A 60 -18.87 -7.76 -7.43
N THR A 61 -19.58 -8.55 -6.62
CA THR A 61 -19.45 -8.52 -5.17
C THR A 61 -18.07 -9.05 -4.81
N LEU A 62 -17.11 -8.14 -4.66
CA LEU A 62 -15.89 -8.40 -3.91
C LEU A 62 -16.25 -8.31 -2.44
N GLU A 63 -16.18 -9.43 -1.72
CA GLU A 63 -16.14 -9.38 -0.27
C GLU A 63 -14.86 -8.68 0.15
N ALA A 64 -15.02 -7.60 0.92
CA ALA A 64 -13.95 -6.73 1.38
C ALA A 64 -12.76 -7.48 2.03
N ASN A 65 -12.99 -8.70 2.51
CA ASN A 65 -12.08 -9.48 3.33
C ASN A 65 -11.44 -10.66 2.60
N ASP A 66 -11.89 -11.03 1.39
CA ASP A 66 -11.48 -12.26 0.73
C ASP A 66 -10.35 -12.01 -0.29
N PRO A 67 -9.09 -12.39 0.01
CA PRO A 67 -7.98 -12.21 -0.92
C PRO A 67 -8.10 -13.09 -2.17
N ASP A 68 -8.80 -14.23 -2.11
CA ASP A 68 -8.96 -15.12 -3.25
C ASP A 68 -9.94 -14.53 -4.27
N GLN A 69 -10.98 -13.82 -3.82
CA GLN A 69 -11.86 -13.06 -4.70
C GLN A 69 -11.13 -11.89 -5.40
N VAL A 70 -10.27 -11.18 -4.66
CA VAL A 70 -9.42 -10.12 -5.24
C VAL A 70 -8.48 -10.71 -6.30
N ALA A 71 -7.85 -11.85 -6.01
CA ALA A 71 -6.99 -12.55 -6.96
C ALA A 71 -7.75 -13.04 -8.20
N ALA A 72 -8.93 -13.64 -8.03
CA ALA A 72 -9.77 -14.09 -9.13
C ALA A 72 -10.20 -12.95 -10.05
N LEU A 73 -10.55 -11.79 -9.48
CA LEU A 73 -10.90 -10.60 -10.26
C LEU A 73 -9.68 -10.06 -11.03
N LEU A 74 -8.51 -9.98 -10.39
CA LEU A 74 -7.26 -9.58 -11.06
C LEU A 74 -6.92 -10.51 -12.22
N SER A 75 -6.99 -11.83 -12.03
CA SER A 75 -6.74 -12.82 -13.08
C SER A 75 -7.69 -12.66 -14.26
N ARG A 76 -8.96 -12.33 -14.01
CA ARG A 76 -9.94 -12.06 -15.06
C ARG A 76 -9.65 -10.76 -15.81
N CYS A 77 -9.26 -9.70 -15.10
CA CYS A 77 -8.96 -8.40 -15.68
C CYS A 77 -7.58 -8.35 -16.39
N LEU A 78 -6.66 -9.24 -16.01
CA LEU A 78 -5.28 -9.29 -16.46
C LEU A 78 -4.88 -10.72 -16.85
N PRO A 79 -5.52 -11.34 -17.86
CA PRO A 79 -5.35 -12.77 -18.18
C PRO A 79 -3.94 -13.14 -18.65
N ALA A 80 -3.13 -12.15 -19.04
CA ALA A 80 -1.73 -12.33 -19.42
C ALA A 80 -0.75 -12.21 -18.24
N HIS A 81 -1.25 -12.08 -17.00
CA HIS A 81 -0.44 -11.91 -15.80
C HIS A 81 -0.68 -13.07 -14.82
N GLU A 82 0.38 -13.48 -14.13
CA GLU A 82 0.30 -14.44 -13.03
C GLU A 82 -0.11 -13.72 -11.75
N VAL A 83 -1.15 -14.22 -11.07
CA VAL A 83 -1.64 -13.68 -9.80
C VAL A 83 -1.40 -14.70 -8.69
N GLN A 84 -0.75 -14.28 -7.60
CA GLN A 84 -0.43 -15.13 -6.45
C GLN A 84 -0.90 -14.47 -5.15
N VAL A 85 -1.46 -15.27 -4.24
CA VAL A 85 -1.88 -14.86 -2.90
C VAL A 85 -0.87 -15.39 -1.87
N HIS A 86 -0.43 -14.51 -0.98
CA HIS A 86 0.56 -14.79 0.06
C HIS A 86 -0.04 -14.49 1.42
N GLY A 87 -0.15 -15.52 2.27
CA GLY A 87 -0.70 -15.37 3.62
C GLY A 87 0.29 -14.76 4.62
N PRO A 88 -0.17 -14.42 5.84
CA PRO A 88 0.63 -13.72 6.84
C PRO A 88 1.76 -14.58 7.41
N GLN A 89 1.70 -15.90 7.25
CA GLN A 89 2.77 -16.84 7.59
C GLN A 89 4.07 -16.62 6.79
N LEU A 90 3.99 -15.92 5.65
CA LEU A 90 5.15 -15.54 4.84
C LEU A 90 5.78 -14.21 5.30
N LEU A 91 5.30 -13.63 6.40
CA LEU A 91 6.03 -12.55 7.04
C LEU A 91 7.29 -13.11 7.72
N PRO A 92 8.43 -12.42 7.57
CA PRO A 92 8.54 -11.03 7.15
C PRO A 92 8.98 -10.83 5.68
N ASP A 93 8.91 -11.88 4.84
CA ASP A 93 9.44 -11.89 3.47
C ASP A 93 8.60 -11.12 2.44
N TRP A 94 7.43 -10.60 2.83
CA TRP A 94 6.53 -9.84 1.96
C TRP A 94 7.22 -8.70 1.19
N GLY A 95 8.17 -7.98 1.82
CA GLY A 95 8.94 -6.93 1.12
C GLY A 95 9.77 -7.47 -0.06
N ASN A 96 10.37 -8.66 0.11
CA ASN A 96 11.14 -9.32 -0.95
C ASN A 96 10.23 -9.90 -2.04
N ILE A 97 9.09 -10.46 -1.64
CA ILE A 97 8.05 -10.97 -2.57
C ILE A 97 7.53 -9.83 -3.45
N CYS A 98 7.26 -8.66 -2.86
CA CYS A 98 6.90 -7.43 -3.58
C CYS A 98 8.03 -6.99 -4.52
N ALA A 99 9.29 -7.05 -4.08
CA ALA A 99 10.43 -6.67 -4.92
C ALA A 99 10.52 -7.57 -6.16
N GLY A 100 10.23 -8.86 -6.02
CA GLY A 100 10.11 -9.78 -7.15
C GLY A 100 9.03 -9.35 -8.14
N ALA A 101 7.83 -9.01 -7.65
CA ALA A 101 6.72 -8.60 -8.52
C ALA A 101 6.95 -7.24 -9.20
N LEU A 102 7.45 -6.24 -8.47
CA LEU A 102 7.72 -4.92 -9.04
C LEU A 102 8.84 -4.97 -10.11
N ARG A 103 9.85 -5.83 -9.92
CA ARG A 103 10.93 -6.02 -10.91
C ARG A 103 10.46 -6.66 -12.22
N SER A 104 9.37 -7.43 -12.21
CA SER A 104 8.77 -7.98 -13.43
C SER A 104 7.76 -7.04 -14.09
N ASN A 105 7.80 -5.73 -13.79
CA ASN A 105 6.79 -4.74 -14.16
C ASN A 105 5.37 -5.14 -13.70
N GLY A 106 5.30 -5.91 -12.62
CA GLY A 106 4.08 -6.27 -11.93
C GLY A 106 3.70 -5.26 -10.84
N LEU A 107 2.86 -5.69 -9.91
CA LEU A 107 2.42 -4.90 -8.76
C LEU A 107 1.99 -5.80 -7.61
N ALA A 108 1.76 -5.19 -6.45
CA ALA A 108 1.27 -5.92 -5.29
C ALA A 108 0.18 -5.13 -4.55
N LEU A 109 -0.83 -5.84 -4.05
CA LEU A 109 -1.88 -5.33 -3.19
C LEU A 109 -1.69 -5.90 -1.78
N LEU A 110 -1.75 -5.04 -0.78
CA LEU A 110 -1.63 -5.41 0.62
C LEU A 110 -2.99 -5.31 1.29
N GLN A 111 -3.40 -6.38 1.96
CA GLN A 111 -4.54 -6.40 2.86
C GLN A 111 -4.06 -6.25 4.31
N LEU A 112 -4.61 -5.27 5.00
CA LEU A 112 -4.41 -5.00 6.41
C LEU A 112 -5.77 -5.05 7.11
N PHE A 113 -5.78 -5.52 8.35
CA PHE A 113 -6.96 -5.49 9.22
C PHE A 113 -6.77 -4.45 10.31
N GLU A 114 -7.75 -3.56 10.46
CA GLU A 114 -7.86 -2.64 11.58
C GLU A 114 -9.16 -2.91 12.34
N ARG A 115 -9.42 -2.17 13.43
CA ARG A 115 -10.64 -2.35 14.23
C ARG A 115 -11.92 -2.18 13.40
N SER A 116 -11.90 -1.34 12.37
CA SER A 116 -13.02 -1.06 11.47
C SER A 116 -13.24 -2.10 10.37
N GLY A 117 -12.29 -3.02 10.15
CA GLY A 117 -12.39 -4.05 9.11
C GLY A 117 -11.12 -4.17 8.25
N ALA A 118 -11.27 -4.80 7.09
CA ALA A 118 -10.18 -4.92 6.11
C ALA A 118 -9.95 -3.62 5.35
N ARG A 119 -8.69 -3.42 5.00
CA ARG A 119 -8.15 -2.30 4.28
C ARG A 119 -7.21 -2.81 3.21
N TRP A 120 -7.47 -2.43 1.98
CA TRP A 120 -6.62 -2.73 0.84
C TRP A 120 -5.77 -1.53 0.46
N SER A 121 -4.53 -1.77 0.08
CA SER A 121 -3.60 -0.74 -0.36
C SER A 121 -2.75 -1.25 -1.52
N LEU A 122 -2.45 -0.38 -2.47
CA LEU A 122 -1.50 -0.69 -3.54
C LEU A 122 -0.07 -0.47 -3.03
N VAL A 123 0.80 -1.46 -3.19
CA VAL A 123 2.24 -1.30 -2.95
C VAL A 123 2.84 -0.60 -4.17
N VAL A 124 3.31 0.62 -3.96
CA VAL A 124 3.83 1.50 -5.03
C VAL A 124 5.35 1.62 -5.01
N GLY A 125 6.00 1.11 -3.96
CA GLY A 125 7.44 1.14 -3.84
C GLY A 125 7.92 0.38 -2.62
N LEU A 126 9.24 0.25 -2.55
CA LEU A 126 9.93 -0.37 -1.42
C LEU A 126 11.06 0.55 -1.00
N GLU A 127 11.34 0.56 0.30
CA GLU A 127 12.49 1.27 0.83
C GLU A 127 13.23 0.45 1.87
N TRP A 128 14.52 0.75 2.00
CA TRP A 128 15.35 0.19 3.04
C TRP A 128 14.91 0.72 4.41
N ARG A 129 14.95 -0.14 5.41
CA ARG A 129 14.83 0.28 6.81
C ARG A 129 16.21 0.50 7.36
N GLU A 130 16.36 1.48 8.23
CA GLU A 130 17.55 1.62 9.06
C GLU A 130 17.20 1.23 10.49
N VAL A 131 17.98 0.32 11.07
CA VAL A 131 17.94 0.00 12.50
C VAL A 131 19.31 0.36 13.06
N ASN A 132 19.35 1.34 13.94
CA ASN A 132 20.58 1.89 14.51
C ASN A 132 21.61 2.33 13.45
N GLY A 133 21.14 2.98 12.37
CA GLY A 133 21.99 3.47 11.28
C GLY A 133 22.47 2.41 10.29
N THR A 134 22.01 1.16 10.43
CA THR A 134 22.37 0.06 9.52
C THR A 134 21.15 -0.35 8.70
N PRO A 135 21.28 -0.48 7.36
CA PRO A 135 20.24 -1.06 6.52
C PRO A 135 19.85 -2.45 7.03
N SER A 136 18.56 -2.64 7.30
CA SER A 136 18.04 -3.85 7.94
C SER A 136 16.88 -4.43 7.12
N PRO A 137 17.02 -5.66 6.59
CA PRO A 137 15.88 -6.38 6.02
C PRO A 137 14.88 -6.75 7.12
N PRO A 138 13.60 -6.96 6.76
CA PRO A 138 13.04 -6.87 5.40
C PRO A 138 12.68 -5.44 5.00
N LEU A 139 12.53 -5.21 3.70
CA LEU A 139 12.16 -3.90 3.12
C LEU A 139 10.82 -3.39 3.67
N ALA A 140 10.72 -2.08 3.89
CA ALA A 140 9.43 -1.44 4.15
C ALA A 140 8.67 -1.26 2.84
N MET A 141 7.35 -1.40 2.89
CA MET A 141 6.45 -1.22 1.76
C MET A 141 5.86 0.18 1.79
N LEU A 142 5.99 0.89 0.67
CA LEU A 142 5.36 2.18 0.44
C LEU A 142 3.99 1.93 -0.18
N LEU A 143 2.96 2.43 0.49
CA LEU A 143 1.59 2.14 0.18
C LEU A 143 0.86 3.36 -0.35
N MET A 144 0.05 3.12 -1.36
CA MET A 144 -1.05 3.98 -1.75
C MET A 144 -2.34 3.37 -1.18
N ASP A 145 -2.69 3.83 0.02
CA ASP A 145 -3.83 3.41 0.83
C ASP A 145 -5.02 4.35 0.57
N VAL A 146 -6.16 3.81 0.16
CA VAL A 146 -7.34 4.61 -0.20
C VAL A 146 -7.99 5.31 1.00
N HIS A 147 -7.70 4.85 2.24
CA HIS A 147 -8.24 5.41 3.48
C HIS A 147 -7.34 6.48 4.10
N CYS A 148 -6.13 6.64 3.56
CA CYS A 148 -5.18 7.63 4.04
C CYS A 148 -5.25 8.91 3.20
N SER A 149 -5.13 10.06 3.88
CA SER A 149 -5.01 11.35 3.22
C SER A 149 -3.85 11.35 2.23
N PRO A 150 -4.06 11.70 0.94
CA PRO A 150 -2.98 11.74 -0.03
C PRO A 150 -2.01 12.86 0.31
N VAL A 151 -0.71 12.54 0.33
CA VAL A 151 0.35 13.54 0.39
C VAL A 151 0.91 13.72 -1.03
N TRP A 152 0.56 14.84 -1.63
CA TRP A 152 0.86 15.10 -3.03
C TRP A 152 2.37 15.15 -3.31
N GLY A 153 2.76 14.67 -4.49
CA GLY A 153 4.15 14.71 -4.96
C GLY A 153 5.11 13.69 -4.33
N VAL A 154 4.62 12.79 -3.47
CA VAL A 154 5.44 11.76 -2.79
C VAL A 154 5.24 10.35 -3.38
N GLY A 155 4.16 10.15 -4.16
CA GLY A 155 3.89 8.89 -4.86
C GLY A 155 3.33 7.76 -3.99
N HIS A 156 3.26 7.95 -2.67
CA HIS A 156 2.62 7.06 -1.68
C HIS A 156 1.99 7.93 -0.57
N ASN A 157 1.14 7.37 0.29
CA ASN A 157 0.52 8.10 1.41
C ASN A 157 0.57 7.35 2.75
N ALA A 158 1.02 6.09 2.74
CA ALA A 158 1.29 5.34 3.95
C ALA A 158 2.51 4.43 3.77
N ARG A 159 3.04 3.97 4.90
CA ARG A 159 4.23 3.14 4.97
C ARG A 159 3.97 1.99 5.93
N PHE A 160 4.14 0.78 5.43
CA PHE A 160 4.04 -0.43 6.25
C PHE A 160 5.43 -1.04 6.41
N ALA A 161 5.86 -1.17 7.65
CA ALA A 161 7.11 -1.83 8.00
C ALA A 161 6.85 -2.79 9.15
N PRO A 162 7.56 -3.94 9.22
CA PRO A 162 7.66 -4.68 10.47
C PRO A 162 8.06 -3.72 11.56
N ALA A 163 7.34 -3.75 12.68
CA ALA A 163 7.66 -2.94 13.85
C ALA A 163 9.15 -3.09 14.14
N GLY A 164 9.92 -2.06 13.79
CA GLY A 164 11.30 -1.92 14.22
C GLY A 164 11.31 -1.61 15.70
N PRO A 165 12.49 -1.65 16.35
CA PRO A 165 12.62 -1.51 17.79
C PRO A 165 12.37 -0.05 18.19
N LEU A 166 11.13 0.41 18.14
CA LEU A 166 10.75 1.64 18.81
C LEU A 166 10.39 1.37 20.27
N HIS A 167 9.84 0.19 20.62
CA HIS A 167 9.88 -0.36 21.98
C HIS A 167 9.67 -1.89 21.96
N PRO A 168 10.58 -2.71 22.51
CA PRO A 168 10.24 -4.10 22.82
C PRO A 168 9.17 -4.08 23.92
N HIS A 169 7.95 -4.52 23.61
CA HIS A 169 6.96 -4.78 24.64
C HIS A 169 7.48 -5.97 25.48
N PRO A 170 7.57 -5.86 26.81
CA PRO A 170 8.14 -6.91 27.67
C PRO A 170 7.33 -8.22 27.68
N SER A 171 6.11 -8.20 27.15
CA SER A 171 5.29 -9.37 26.88
C SER A 171 5.61 -9.88 25.47
N GLY A 172 6.54 -10.83 25.37
CA GLY A 172 7.19 -11.29 24.13
C GLY A 172 6.32 -11.96 23.05
N ASP A 173 5.06 -11.57 22.84
CA ASP A 173 4.20 -12.26 21.86
C ASP A 173 3.15 -11.40 21.12
N ASN A 174 3.30 -10.07 21.05
CA ASN A 174 2.46 -9.29 20.13
C ASN A 174 3.22 -8.09 19.57
N ARG A 175 3.98 -8.31 18.48
CA ARG A 175 4.48 -7.21 17.65
C ARG A 175 3.27 -6.58 16.96
N LEU A 176 2.69 -5.57 17.58
CA LEU A 176 1.68 -4.71 16.95
C LEU A 176 2.29 -4.13 15.67
N TRP A 177 1.77 -4.55 14.51
CA TRP A 177 2.16 -3.96 13.23
C TRP A 177 1.54 -2.57 13.13
N GLN A 178 2.32 -1.64 12.62
CA GLN A 178 1.89 -0.25 12.50
C GLN A 178 2.01 0.20 11.05
N LEU A 179 0.90 0.73 10.54
CA LEU A 179 0.89 1.53 9.34
C LEU A 179 1.19 2.98 9.74
N ARG A 180 2.26 3.55 9.20
CA ARG A 180 2.61 4.96 9.40
C ARG A 180 2.10 5.78 8.22
N THR A 181 1.19 6.71 8.47
CA THR A 181 0.69 7.61 7.42
C THR A 181 1.66 8.78 7.24
N LEU A 182 1.73 9.34 6.04
CA LEU A 182 2.70 10.39 5.73
C LEU A 182 2.38 11.75 6.39
N ASP A 183 1.15 11.94 6.86
CA ASP A 183 0.76 13.07 7.71
C ASP A 183 1.14 12.89 9.19
N GLY A 184 1.82 11.79 9.54
CA GLY A 184 2.37 11.53 10.87
C GLY A 184 1.52 10.62 11.77
N GLY A 185 0.40 10.12 11.26
CA GLY A 185 -0.44 9.15 11.97
C GLY A 185 0.19 7.76 12.08
N LEU A 186 -0.24 7.04 13.12
CA LEU A 186 0.10 5.63 13.34
C LEU A 186 -1.20 4.85 13.52
N ILE A 187 -1.38 3.81 12.71
CA ILE A 187 -2.57 2.97 12.73
C ILE A 187 -2.14 1.55 13.09
N SER A 188 -2.68 1.01 14.18
CA SER A 188 -2.48 -0.39 14.55
C SER A 188 -3.23 -1.29 13.58
N VAL A 189 -2.49 -2.21 12.98
CA VAL A 189 -3.02 -3.14 11.97
C VAL A 189 -2.55 -4.55 12.24
N SER A 190 -3.31 -5.52 11.73
CA SER A 190 -2.91 -6.92 11.62
C SER A 190 -2.72 -7.25 10.13
N PRO A 191 -1.63 -7.91 9.73
CA PRO A 191 -1.43 -8.31 8.35
C PRO A 191 -2.46 -9.36 7.93
N GLY A 192 -3.12 -9.17 6.79
CA GLY A 192 -4.08 -10.12 6.24
C GLY A 192 -3.46 -10.98 5.15
N ALA A 193 -3.27 -10.39 3.98
CA ALA A 193 -2.71 -11.06 2.82
C ALA A 193 -1.91 -10.08 1.96
N LEU A 194 -1.01 -10.63 1.14
CA LEU A 194 -0.33 -9.93 0.08
C LEU A 194 -0.71 -10.61 -1.25
N VAL A 195 -1.28 -9.86 -2.18
CA VAL A 195 -1.60 -10.36 -3.54
C VAL A 195 -0.59 -9.75 -4.50
N THR A 196 0.15 -10.57 -5.23
CA THR A 196 1.10 -10.11 -6.25
C THR A 196 0.61 -10.43 -7.64
N VAL A 197 0.82 -9.51 -8.56
CA VAL A 197 0.60 -9.69 -10.00
C VAL A 197 1.95 -9.57 -10.71
N ARG A 198 2.28 -10.54 -11.56
CA ARG A 198 3.54 -10.59 -12.34
C ARG A 198 3.23 -10.79 -13.81
N ARG A 199 4.05 -10.23 -14.70
CA ARG A 199 4.06 -10.62 -16.11
C ARG A 199 4.84 -11.90 -16.32
#